data_AF-A0A927SU59-F1
#
_entry.id   AF-A0A927SU59-F1
#
_cell.length_a   1.000
_cell.length_b   1.000
_cell.length_c   1.000
_cell.angle_alpha   90.00
_cell.angle_beta   90.00
_cell.angle_gamma   90.00
#
_symmetry.space_group_name_H-M   'P 1'
#
loop_
_entity.id
_entity.type
_entity.pdbx_description
1 polymer ?
#
loop_
_entity_poly.entity_id
_entity_poly.type
_entity_poly.pdbx_seq_one_letter_code
_entity_poly.pdbx_strand_id
1 'polypeptide(L)' 'MAVNQKRTDQKRAFNEKAYDRLAITIPKGQKAAVEDHAAGRGFSINGLVNYLLRVDMGIPAEEWKAKE' A
#
# COMPACT_ATOMS: atom_id res chain seq x y z
N MET A 1 -24.44 -20.13 -7.33
CA MET A 1 -23.00 -19.89 -7.59
C MET A 1 -22.31 -19.54 -6.27
N ALA A 2 -21.90 -20.55 -5.49
CA ALA A 2 -21.27 -20.34 -4.18
C ALA A 2 -19.74 -20.26 -4.36
N VAL A 3 -19.24 -19.08 -4.69
CA VAL A 3 -17.80 -18.84 -4.82
C VAL A 3 -17.19 -18.77 -3.41
N ASN A 4 -16.70 -19.91 -2.95
CA ASN A 4 -15.38 -20.07 -2.32
C ASN A 4 -14.97 -19.03 -1.26
N GLN A 5 -15.88 -18.75 -0.31
CA GLN A 5 -15.69 -17.77 0.76
C GLN A 5 -14.45 -18.07 1.64
N LYS A 6 -14.12 -19.36 1.83
CA LYS A 6 -13.00 -19.81 2.68
C LYS A 6 -11.60 -19.40 2.20
N ARG A 7 -11.39 -19.17 0.90
CA ARG A 7 -10.08 -18.72 0.37
C ARG A 7 -9.82 -17.24 0.64
N THR A 8 -10.87 -16.45 0.83
CA THR A 8 -10.78 -15.01 1.04
C THR A 8 -10.35 -14.69 2.48
N ASP A 9 -10.87 -15.43 3.46
CA ASP A 9 -10.55 -15.20 4.88
C ASP A 9 -9.11 -15.61 5.24
N GLN A 10 -8.59 -16.71 4.68
CA GLN A 10 -7.21 -17.14 4.92
C GLN A 10 -6.16 -16.16 4.37
N LYS A 11 -6.41 -15.55 3.20
CA LYS A 11 -5.53 -14.52 2.63
C LYS A 11 -5.53 -13.23 3.46
N ARG A 12 -6.67 -12.87 4.06
CA ARG A 12 -6.79 -11.69 4.93
C ARG A 12 -5.95 -11.86 6.20
N ALA A 13 -6.00 -13.04 6.84
CA ALA A 13 -5.25 -13.34 8.05
C ALA A 13 -3.73 -13.38 7.83
N PHE A 14 -3.28 -13.80 6.64
CA PHE A 14 -1.86 -13.78 6.28
C PHE A 14 -1.35 -12.35 6.03
N ASN A 15 -2.13 -11.53 5.34
CA ASN A 15 -1.77 -10.14 5.07
C ASN A 15 -1.69 -9.28 6.34
N GLU A 16 -2.46 -9.61 7.39
CA GLU A 16 -2.51 -8.84 8.65
C GLU A 16 -1.34 -9.12 9.58
N LYS A 17 -0.70 -10.30 9.46
CA LYS A 17 0.47 -10.66 10.26
C LYS A 17 1.79 -10.09 9.72
N ALA A 18 1.84 -9.81 8.43
CA ALA A 18 3.06 -9.36 7.75
C ALA A 18 3.02 -7.87 7.35
N TYR A 19 1.83 -7.25 7.31
CA TYR A 19 1.68 -5.88 6.84
C TYR A 19 0.66 -5.11 7.69
N ASP A 20 1.07 -3.97 8.22
CA ASP A 20 0.14 -2.95 8.73
C ASP A 20 -0.68 -2.37 7.57
N ARG A 21 -2.01 -2.37 7.68
CA ARG A 21 -2.89 -1.77 6.65
C ARG A 21 -3.22 -0.32 7.02
N LEU A 22 -2.88 0.59 6.12
CA LEU A 22 -3.20 2.01 6.28
C LEU A 22 -4.33 2.42 5.31
N ALA A 23 -5.46 2.85 5.87
CA ALA A 23 -6.59 3.36 5.10
C ALA A 23 -6.46 4.88 4.93
N ILE A 24 -6.08 5.34 3.73
CA ILE A 24 -5.93 6.76 3.42
C ILE A 24 -7.22 7.27 2.80
N THR A 25 -7.77 8.35 3.37
CA THR A 25 -8.90 9.08 2.78
C THR A 25 -8.36 10.29 2.03
N ILE A 26 -8.68 10.39 0.75
CA ILE A 26 -8.33 11.55 -0.09
C ILE A 26 -9.61 12.24 -0.57
N PRO A 27 -9.54 13.55 -0.90
CA PRO A 27 -10.68 14.26 -1.47
C PRO A 27 -11.20 13.58 -2.74
N LYS A 28 -12.53 13.61 -2.94
CA LYS A 28 -13.15 13.04 -4.15
C LYS A 28 -12.57 13.70 -5.41
N GLY A 29 -12.32 12.90 -6.44
CA GLY A 29 -11.72 13.34 -7.71
C GLY A 29 -10.19 13.32 -7.74
N GLN A 30 -9.52 13.25 -6.59
CA GLN A 30 -8.05 13.25 -6.54
C GLN A 30 -7.42 11.87 -6.83
N LYS A 31 -8.22 10.80 -6.86
CA LYS A 31 -7.72 9.44 -7.13
C LYS A 31 -6.99 9.36 -8.47
N ALA A 32 -7.57 9.95 -9.52
CA ALA A 32 -6.98 9.96 -10.85
C ALA A 32 -5.65 10.73 -10.88
N ALA A 33 -5.56 11.86 -10.16
CA ALA A 33 -4.33 12.63 -10.05
C ALA A 33 -3.23 11.86 -9.31
N VAL A 34 -3.58 11.12 -8.25
CA VAL A 34 -2.65 10.24 -7.53
C VAL A 34 -2.19 9.08 -8.41
N GLU A 35 -3.11 8.49 -9.19
CA GLU A 35 -2.81 7.41 -10.14
C GLU A 35 -1.85 7.88 -11.24
N ASP A 36 -2.12 9.03 -11.85
CA ASP A 36 -1.25 9.63 -12.87
C ASP A 36 0.13 10.00 -12.31
N HIS A 37 0.17 10.61 -11.12
CA HIS A 37 1.43 10.95 -10.47
C HIS A 37 2.27 9.72 -10.11
N ALA A 38 1.63 8.65 -9.64
CA ALA A 38 2.30 7.38 -9.35
C ALA A 38 2.84 6.75 -10.65
N ALA A 39 2.01 6.70 -11.70
CA ALA A 39 2.38 6.15 -13.00
C ALA A 39 3.54 6.93 -13.65
N GLY A 40 3.52 8.26 -13.60
CA GLY A 40 4.59 9.12 -14.12
C GLY A 40 5.93 8.92 -13.42
N ARG A 41 5.91 8.40 -12.19
CA ARG A 41 7.13 8.04 -11.42
C ARG A 41 7.47 6.55 -11.48
N GLY A 42 6.69 5.74 -12.19
CA GLY A 42 6.88 4.29 -12.27
C GLY A 42 6.55 3.54 -10.97
N PHE A 43 5.80 4.15 -10.06
CA PHE A 43 5.37 3.52 -8.81
C PHE A 43 3.90 3.10 -8.86
N SER A 44 3.55 2.04 -8.13
CA SER A 44 2.15 1.83 -7.75
C SER A 44 1.75 2.86 -6.69
N ILE A 45 0.46 3.13 -6.50
CA ILE A 45 -0.02 4.03 -5.44
C ILE A 45 0.56 3.63 -4.08
N ASN A 46 0.55 2.34 -3.76
CA ASN A 46 1.12 1.82 -2.52
C ASN A 46 2.64 2.07 -2.43
N GLY A 47 3.36 1.84 -3.53
CA GLY A 47 4.80 2.11 -3.60
C GLY A 47 5.12 3.59 -3.43
N LEU A 48 4.32 4.48 -4.02
CA LEU A 48 4.45 5.92 -3.89
C LEU A 48 4.22 6.37 -2.44
N VAL A 49 3.15 5.88 -1.80
CA VAL A 49 2.84 6.19 -0.40
C VAL A 49 3.98 5.74 0.52
N ASN A 50 4.46 4.51 0.37
CA ASN A 50 5.59 4.00 1.16
C ASN A 50 6.87 4.81 0.91
N TYR A 51 7.14 5.20 -0.33
CA TYR A 51 8.27 6.06 -0.67
C TYR A 51 8.17 7.44 -0.02
N LEU A 52 6.99 8.08 -0.08
CA LEU A 52 6.77 9.39 0.52
C LEU A 52 6.91 9.33 2.05
N LEU A 53 6.29 8.35 2.71
CA LEU A 53 6.41 8.14 4.15
C LEU A 53 7.88 7.93 4.55
N ARG A 54 8.61 7.10 3.80
CA ARG A 54 10.03 6.85 4.06
C ARG A 54 10.86 8.14 3.95
N VAL A 55 10.65 8.92 2.88
CA VAL A 55 11.39 10.17 2.65
C VAL A 55 11.07 11.20 3.72
N ASP A 56 9.80 11.35 4.09
CA ASP A 56 9.34 12.28 5.13
C ASP A 56 9.90 11.92 6.52
N MET A 57 9.88 10.63 6.87
CA MET A 57 10.45 10.13 8.13
C MET A 57 11.99 10.09 8.13
N GLY A 58 12.64 10.38 7.00
CA GLY A 58 14.11 10.32 6.88
C GLY A 58 14.69 8.91 7.04
N ILE A 59 13.89 7.87 6.83
CA ILE A 59 14.31 6.48 7.06
C ILE A 59 15.05 5.97 5.81
N PRO A 60 16.24 5.38 5.94
CA PRO A 60 16.93 4.78 4.80
C PRO A 60 16.16 3.56 4.26
N ALA A 61 16.32 3.30 2.95
CA ALA A 61 15.63 2.20 2.26
C ALA A 61 15.82 0.82 2.91
N GLU A 62 16.97 0.62 3.54
CA GLU A 62 17.35 -0.63 4.19
C GLU A 62 16.57 -0.86 5.49
N GLU A 63 16.41 0.17 6.32
CA GLU A 63 15.64 0.05 7.58
C GLU A 63 14.13 -0.11 7.32
N TRP A 64 13.62 0.46 6.22
CA TRP A 64 12.21 0.32 5.84
C TRP A 64 11.87 -1.09 5.34
N LYS A 65 12.83 -1.82 4.75
CA LYS A 65 12.64 -3.20 4.27
C LYS A 65 13.00 -4.26 5.31
N ALA A 66 13.83 -3.94 6.31
CA ALA A 66 14.36 -4.89 7.28
C ALA A 66 13.39 -5.29 8.41
N LYS A 67 12.12 -4.88 8.36
CA LYS A 67 11.08 -5.29 9.31
C LYS A 67 10.29 -6.53 8.86
N GLU A 68 10.91 -7.43 8.09
CA GLU A 68 10.38 -8.77 7.80
C GLU A 68 10.88 -9.82 8.79
#